data_AF-A0A2E9L9X0-F1
#
_entry.id   AF-A0A2E9L9X0-F1
#
_cell.length_a   1.000
_cell.length_b   1.000
_cell.length_c   1.000
_cell.angle_alpha   90.00
_cell.angle_beta   90.00
_cell.angle_gamma   90.00
#
_symmetry.space_group_name_H-M   'P 1'
#
loop_
_entity.id
_entity.type
_entity.pdbx_description
1 polymer ?
#
loop_
_entity_poly.entity_id
_entity_poly.type
_entity_poly.pdbx_seq_one_letter_code
_entity_poly.pdbx_strand_id
1 'polypeptide(L)'
;MVTVESIDEVLATHQPALPSTRLSMVEQTLTRLLLFVILGVLLGLVLMPETVWDNGLRPIIWEPIQQDAGAQGDAGYSYQNTAIYTFGLLASVVVFQALFRTLQLPADDKMMIALIAWVCLAPIFRVLEDADFFPSSIDWLLISPIIHLHLATWLIAIGFVSHLVGKKWDHVGGDLGELNIRMRIVPVLCLALLFMWAILFRPGYAEHDMGLIWVIIGLGIGFASLIFAFHATREWPTITRGLLAFAVGACFVGLGHWAQLAATPWLQESGRMPNDVVFWPALIVLGIPGLICSVLYRMGKDDARQLKLTGFEAGVLPEGVTIKSWETEEKVVAKHPIEQLSNKALLASPLVLAMVFGQLCDGFATMVGIDYFGYSEKHPLSDAVIQYGGGISDNMGWDVEGAWLFAIVKAVLVGTITYIFVEMRVENRQKHLRLLIVLAVLIVGL
;
A
#
# COMPACT_ATOMS: atom_id res chain seq x y z
N MET A 1 7.38 15.45 41.64
CA MET A 1 7.66 14.89 40.29
C MET A 1 6.35 14.93 39.53
N VAL A 2 6.33 15.44 38.30
CA VAL A 2 5.15 15.37 37.44
C VAL A 2 5.01 13.90 37.02
N THR A 3 3.95 13.23 37.45
CA THR A 3 3.60 11.86 37.05
C THR A 3 2.69 11.89 35.82
N VAL A 4 2.60 10.79 35.07
CA VAL A 4 1.68 10.70 33.91
C VAL A 4 0.24 11.00 34.35
N GLU A 5 -0.19 10.46 35.49
CA GLU A 5 -1.51 10.74 36.08
C GLU A 5 -1.76 12.24 36.31
N SER A 6 -0.75 12.98 36.79
CA SER A 6 -0.88 14.43 36.99
C SER A 6 -0.97 15.22 35.68
N ILE A 7 -0.42 14.68 34.59
CA ILE A 7 -0.54 15.27 33.24
C ILE A 7 -1.96 15.00 32.72
N ASP A 8 -2.46 13.77 32.89
CA ASP A 8 -3.79 13.37 32.45
C ASP A 8 -4.89 14.17 33.16
N GLU A 9 -4.73 14.47 34.45
CA GLU A 9 -5.65 15.35 35.19
C GLU A 9 -5.74 16.77 34.59
N VAL A 10 -4.60 17.35 34.20
CA VAL A 10 -4.57 18.67 33.55
C VAL A 10 -5.24 18.61 32.17
N LEU A 11 -4.94 17.58 31.39
CA LEU A 11 -5.55 17.38 30.07
C LEU A 11 -7.06 17.15 30.14
N ALA A 12 -7.55 16.48 31.20
CA ALA A 12 -8.98 16.24 31.42
C ALA A 12 -9.79 17.52 31.68
N THR A 13 -9.15 18.65 32.01
CA THR A 13 -9.83 19.95 32.16
C THR A 13 -10.23 20.58 30.83
N HIS A 14 -9.66 20.11 29.72
CA HIS A 14 -9.94 20.61 28.39
C HIS A 14 -11.14 19.92 27.74
N GLN A 15 -11.65 20.49 26.64
CA GLN A 15 -12.71 19.86 25.87
C GLN A 15 -12.24 18.50 25.31
N PRO A 16 -12.99 17.41 25.52
CA PRO A 16 -12.57 16.09 25.08
C PRO A 16 -12.62 15.98 23.55
N ALA A 17 -11.74 15.13 23.01
CA ALA A 17 -11.75 14.77 21.61
C ALA A 17 -13.08 14.10 21.20
N LEU A 18 -13.46 14.27 19.93
CA LEU A 18 -14.66 13.63 19.42
C LEU A 18 -14.49 12.10 19.49
N PRO A 19 -15.47 11.35 20.02
CA PRO A 19 -15.38 9.91 20.12
C PRO A 19 -15.15 9.23 18.76
N SER A 20 -14.37 8.14 18.78
CA SER A 20 -14.08 7.33 17.58
C SER A 20 -15.32 6.72 16.92
N THR A 21 -16.48 6.72 17.56
CA THR A 21 -17.74 6.24 16.95
C THR A 21 -18.51 7.33 16.18
N ARG A 22 -18.13 8.62 16.32
CA ARG A 22 -18.85 9.74 15.70
C ARG A 22 -18.12 10.33 14.51
N LEU A 23 -18.88 10.73 13.49
CA LEU A 23 -18.37 11.44 12.32
C LEU A 23 -18.28 12.95 12.60
N SER A 24 -17.14 13.57 12.24
CA SER A 24 -16.95 15.01 12.23
C SER A 24 -17.79 15.66 11.12
N MET A 25 -17.97 16.97 11.18
CA MET A 25 -18.68 17.71 10.13
C MET A 25 -18.02 17.54 8.75
N VAL A 26 -16.68 17.52 8.71
CA VAL A 26 -15.91 17.31 7.47
C VAL A 26 -16.16 15.90 6.92
N GLU A 27 -16.05 14.87 7.76
CA GLU A 27 -16.30 13.48 7.35
C GLU A 27 -17.73 13.29 6.84
N GLN A 28 -18.72 13.85 7.54
CA GLN A 28 -20.12 13.78 7.10
C GLN A 28 -20.36 14.47 5.77
N THR A 29 -19.80 15.68 5.59
CA THR A 29 -19.97 16.48 4.37
C THR A 29 -19.34 15.78 3.18
N LEU A 30 -18.10 15.30 3.33
CA LEU A 30 -17.39 14.60 2.27
C LEU A 30 -18.05 13.26 1.93
N THR A 31 -18.53 12.51 2.93
CA THR A 31 -19.25 11.25 2.69
C THR A 31 -20.53 11.49 1.90
N ARG A 32 -21.31 12.53 2.26
CA ARG A 32 -22.53 12.90 1.52
C ARG A 32 -22.23 13.38 0.10
N LEU A 33 -21.19 14.19 -0.07
CA LEU A 33 -20.76 14.68 -1.37
C LEU A 33 -20.31 13.53 -2.27
N LEU A 34 -19.52 12.58 -1.74
CA LEU A 34 -19.10 11.41 -2.49
C LEU A 34 -20.31 10.56 -2.91
N LEU A 35 -21.24 10.29 -1.99
CA LEU A 35 -22.47 9.55 -2.31
C LEU A 35 -23.33 10.26 -3.36
N PHE A 36 -23.42 11.59 -3.29
CA PHE A 36 -24.12 12.40 -4.29
C PHE A 36 -23.46 12.31 -5.66
N VAL A 37 -22.12 12.38 -5.72
CA VAL A 37 -21.36 12.21 -6.98
C VAL A 37 -21.57 10.81 -7.55
N ILE A 38 -21.43 9.77 -6.74
CA ILE A 38 -21.64 8.38 -7.18
C ILE A 38 -23.06 8.20 -7.71
N LEU A 39 -24.08 8.66 -6.98
CA LEU A 39 -25.48 8.56 -7.41
C LEU A 39 -25.73 9.38 -8.69
N GLY A 40 -25.14 10.58 -8.79
CA GLY A 40 -25.24 11.43 -9.97
C GLY A 40 -24.62 10.77 -11.20
N VAL A 41 -23.44 10.14 -11.07
CA VAL A 41 -22.81 9.38 -12.15
C VAL A 41 -23.67 8.17 -12.52
N LEU A 42 -24.16 7.38 -11.56
CA LEU A 42 -25.02 6.23 -11.84
C LEU A 42 -26.31 6.62 -12.54
N LEU A 43 -26.99 7.67 -12.07
CA LEU A 43 -28.19 8.20 -12.73
C LEU A 43 -27.86 8.75 -14.12
N GLY A 44 -26.73 9.44 -14.25
CA GLY A 44 -26.25 9.97 -15.54
C GLY A 44 -25.95 8.87 -16.55
N LEU A 45 -25.34 7.74 -16.13
CA LEU A 45 -25.10 6.58 -16.98
C LEU A 45 -26.40 5.93 -17.47
N VAL A 46 -27.48 6.01 -16.68
CA VAL A 46 -28.80 5.46 -17.06
C VAL A 46 -29.61 6.44 -17.93
N LEU A 47 -29.60 7.73 -17.57
CA LEU A 47 -30.45 8.75 -18.19
C LEU A 47 -29.80 9.41 -19.42
N MET A 48 -28.47 9.53 -19.44
CA MET A 48 -27.69 10.22 -20.47
C MET A 48 -26.37 9.48 -20.78
N PRO A 49 -26.41 8.21 -21.20
CA PRO A 49 -25.22 7.38 -21.39
C PRO A 49 -24.20 7.99 -22.36
N GLU A 50 -24.65 8.56 -23.49
CA GLU A 50 -23.74 9.15 -24.48
C GLU A 50 -22.96 10.35 -23.94
N THR A 51 -23.58 11.16 -23.07
CA THR A 51 -22.93 12.35 -22.51
C THR A 51 -21.97 11.97 -21.38
N VAL A 52 -22.38 11.05 -20.51
CA VAL A 52 -21.62 10.71 -19.30
C VAL A 52 -20.52 9.69 -19.60
N TRP A 53 -20.82 8.66 -20.40
CA TRP A 53 -19.87 7.63 -20.76
C TRP A 53 -19.08 8.02 -22.02
N ASP A 54 -19.71 8.02 -23.19
CA ASP A 54 -18.99 8.09 -24.47
C ASP A 54 -18.20 9.38 -24.66
N ASN A 55 -18.79 10.54 -24.33
CA ASN A 55 -18.12 11.83 -24.45
C ASN A 55 -17.40 12.29 -23.16
N GLY A 56 -17.60 11.57 -22.06
CA GLY A 56 -17.16 11.98 -20.73
C GLY A 56 -16.09 11.05 -20.17
N LEU A 57 -16.53 10.05 -19.39
CA LEU A 57 -15.63 9.16 -18.64
C LEU A 57 -14.80 8.26 -19.54
N ARG A 58 -15.31 7.85 -20.71
CA ARG A 58 -14.62 6.93 -21.61
C ARG A 58 -13.28 7.49 -22.13
N PRO A 59 -13.20 8.65 -22.78
CA PRO A 59 -11.93 9.18 -23.31
C PRO A 59 -10.94 9.58 -22.21
N ILE A 60 -11.45 9.94 -21.02
CA ILE A 60 -10.63 10.39 -19.89
C ILE A 60 -10.09 9.20 -19.10
N ILE A 61 -10.91 8.21 -18.76
CA ILE A 61 -10.53 7.12 -17.85
C ILE A 61 -10.30 5.82 -18.60
N TRP A 62 -11.23 5.44 -19.47
CA TRP A 62 -11.30 4.08 -20.02
C TRP A 62 -10.36 3.85 -21.21
N GLU A 63 -10.34 4.76 -22.18
CA GLU A 63 -9.47 4.65 -23.36
C GLU A 63 -7.98 4.60 -23.01
N PRO A 64 -7.46 5.41 -22.07
CA PRO A 64 -6.09 5.28 -21.60
C PRO A 64 -5.79 3.92 -20.97
N ILE A 65 -6.73 3.34 -20.21
CA ILE A 65 -6.58 2.00 -19.62
C ILE A 65 -6.52 0.94 -20.71
N GLN A 66 -7.36 1.05 -21.75
CA GLN A 66 -7.33 0.11 -22.88
C GLN A 66 -6.06 0.24 -23.72
N GLN A 67 -5.53 1.46 -23.87
CA GLN A 67 -4.28 1.69 -24.58
C GLN A 67 -3.08 1.12 -23.81
N ASP A 68 -3.09 1.20 -22.48
CA ASP A 68 -2.04 0.65 -21.62
C ASP A 68 -2.09 -0.89 -21.58
N ALA A 69 -3.28 -1.48 -21.62
CA ALA A 69 -3.46 -2.95 -21.67
C ALA A 69 -3.10 -3.56 -23.04
N GLY A 70 -3.16 -2.78 -24.13
CA GLY A 70 -2.95 -3.29 -25.48
C GLY A 70 -1.47 -3.37 -25.89
N ALA A 71 -1.21 -3.97 -27.06
CA ALA A 71 0.12 -4.28 -27.63
C ALA A 71 1.22 -3.18 -27.62
N GLN A 72 0.89 -1.92 -27.32
CA GLN A 72 1.90 -0.85 -27.16
C GLN A 72 2.34 -0.65 -25.71
N GLY A 73 1.53 -1.01 -24.70
CA GLY A 73 1.89 -0.98 -23.28
C GLY A 73 2.27 0.40 -22.73
N ASP A 74 1.94 1.49 -23.44
CA ASP A 74 2.56 2.80 -23.22
C ASP A 74 1.57 3.97 -23.36
N ALA A 75 0.51 3.95 -22.54
CA ALA A 75 -0.40 5.09 -22.44
C ALA A 75 0.17 6.14 -21.48
N GLY A 76 0.49 7.33 -21.99
CA GLY A 76 0.90 8.47 -21.16
C GLY A 76 -0.26 9.05 -20.34
N TYR A 77 0.05 9.64 -19.18
CA TYR A 77 -0.95 10.28 -18.33
C TYR A 77 -1.26 11.72 -18.75
N SER A 78 -2.55 12.07 -18.85
CA SER A 78 -2.97 13.46 -18.98
C SER A 78 -3.10 14.13 -17.60
N TYR A 79 -2.94 15.46 -17.55
CA TYR A 79 -3.18 16.23 -16.32
C TYR A 79 -4.58 16.02 -15.74
N GLN A 80 -5.59 15.80 -16.60
CA GLN A 80 -6.97 15.57 -16.17
C GLN A 80 -7.12 14.23 -15.46
N ASN A 81 -6.56 13.17 -16.06
CA ASN A 81 -6.63 11.81 -15.51
C ASN A 81 -5.87 11.74 -14.18
N THR A 82 -4.66 12.32 -14.14
CA THR A 82 -3.87 12.41 -12.92
C THR A 82 -4.66 13.12 -11.82
N ALA A 83 -5.31 14.26 -12.11
CA ALA A 83 -6.11 14.97 -11.11
C ALA A 83 -7.28 14.13 -10.60
N ILE A 84 -8.03 13.44 -11.48
CA ILE A 84 -9.15 12.58 -11.10
C ILE A 84 -8.67 11.46 -10.17
N TYR A 85 -7.57 10.80 -10.51
CA TYR A 85 -7.02 9.72 -9.70
C TYR A 85 -6.50 10.22 -8.36
N THR A 86 -5.77 11.34 -8.33
CA THR A 86 -5.27 11.94 -7.08
C THR A 86 -6.40 12.38 -6.16
N PHE A 87 -7.38 13.15 -6.64
CA PHE A 87 -8.49 13.62 -5.81
C PHE A 87 -9.42 12.47 -5.41
N GLY A 88 -9.63 11.49 -6.28
CA GLY A 88 -10.38 10.27 -5.97
C GLY A 88 -9.73 9.46 -4.85
N LEU A 89 -8.41 9.30 -4.89
CA LEU A 89 -7.65 8.63 -3.83
C LEU A 89 -7.75 9.38 -2.50
N LEU A 90 -7.53 10.70 -2.51
CA LEU A 90 -7.63 11.55 -1.30
C LEU A 90 -9.05 11.52 -0.68
N ALA A 91 -10.09 11.61 -1.51
CA ALA A 91 -11.47 11.50 -1.05
C ALA A 91 -11.75 10.11 -0.45
N SER A 92 -11.24 9.06 -1.07
CA SER A 92 -11.37 7.68 -0.60
C SER A 92 -10.69 7.48 0.75
N VAL A 93 -9.50 8.05 0.98
CA VAL A 93 -8.81 8.00 2.27
C VAL A 93 -9.68 8.59 3.39
N VAL A 94 -10.33 9.74 3.15
CA VAL A 94 -11.16 10.39 4.17
C VAL A 94 -12.44 9.62 4.47
N VAL A 95 -13.05 8.99 3.46
CA VAL A 95 -14.27 8.18 3.66
C VAL A 95 -13.95 6.83 4.28
N PHE A 96 -12.92 6.14 3.79
CA PHE A 96 -12.53 4.82 4.31
C PHE A 96 -11.97 4.89 5.72
N GLN A 97 -11.21 5.93 6.09
CA GLN A 97 -10.75 6.04 7.48
C GLN A 97 -11.94 6.13 8.45
N ALA A 98 -12.99 6.87 8.07
CA ALA A 98 -14.18 7.01 8.89
C ALA A 98 -14.95 5.68 8.99
N LEU A 99 -15.10 4.98 7.87
CA LEU A 99 -15.71 3.66 7.82
C LEU A 99 -14.95 2.65 8.69
N PHE A 100 -13.64 2.50 8.48
CA PHE A 100 -12.80 1.53 9.19
C PHE A 100 -12.77 1.80 10.69
N ARG A 101 -12.75 3.08 11.08
CA ARG A 101 -12.86 3.50 12.46
C ARG A 101 -14.21 3.13 13.08
N THR A 102 -15.31 3.39 12.39
CA THR A 102 -16.67 3.04 12.90
C THR A 102 -16.88 1.52 12.97
N LEU A 103 -16.24 0.75 12.10
CA LEU A 103 -16.20 -0.71 12.12
C LEU A 103 -15.21 -1.28 13.16
N GLN A 104 -14.45 -0.42 13.86
CA GLN A 104 -13.44 -0.79 14.85
C GLN A 104 -12.40 -1.78 14.29
N LEU A 105 -12.02 -1.60 13.02
CA LEU A 105 -10.98 -2.41 12.41
C LEU A 105 -9.61 -2.11 13.05
N PRO A 106 -8.72 -3.11 13.20
CA PRO A 106 -7.38 -2.87 13.71
C PRO A 106 -6.63 -1.84 12.85
N ALA A 107 -5.88 -0.94 13.49
CA ALA A 107 -5.06 0.09 12.84
C ALA A 107 -3.67 0.19 13.47
N ASP A 108 -3.18 -0.92 14.02
CA ASP A 108 -1.87 -1.03 14.66
C ASP A 108 -0.77 -1.42 13.64
N ASP A 109 0.48 -1.44 14.10
CA ASP A 109 1.64 -1.86 13.31
C ASP A 109 1.46 -3.24 12.64
N LYS A 110 0.72 -4.15 13.29
CA LYS A 110 0.43 -5.49 12.75
C LYS A 110 -0.46 -5.39 11.51
N MET A 111 -1.51 -4.57 11.56
CA MET A 111 -2.34 -4.28 10.40
C MET A 111 -1.52 -3.63 9.29
N MET A 112 -0.64 -2.68 9.62
CA MET A 112 0.22 -2.06 8.61
C MET A 112 1.08 -3.09 7.88
N ILE A 113 1.69 -4.04 8.60
CA ILE A 113 2.46 -5.15 8.00
C ILE A 113 1.59 -6.01 7.06
N ALA A 114 0.36 -6.32 7.47
CA ALA A 114 -0.58 -7.05 6.61
C ALA A 114 -0.86 -6.28 5.31
N LEU A 115 -1.14 -4.98 5.40
CA LEU A 115 -1.44 -4.14 4.23
C LEU A 115 -0.23 -3.94 3.32
N ILE A 116 0.99 -3.84 3.85
CA ILE A 116 2.22 -3.79 3.04
C ILE A 116 2.33 -5.04 2.16
N ALA A 117 2.06 -6.23 2.71
CA ALA A 117 2.09 -7.47 1.93
C ALA A 117 1.07 -7.45 0.77
N TRP A 118 -0.10 -6.81 0.94
CA TRP A 118 -1.06 -6.60 -0.13
C TRP A 118 -0.58 -5.60 -1.18
N VAL A 119 0.10 -4.52 -0.77
CA VAL A 119 0.67 -3.57 -1.73
C VAL A 119 1.73 -4.23 -2.60
N CYS A 120 2.57 -5.12 -2.04
CA CYS A 120 3.56 -5.87 -2.81
C CYS A 120 2.95 -6.79 -3.90
N LEU A 121 1.68 -7.15 -3.79
CA LEU A 121 1.01 -8.00 -4.77
C LEU A 121 0.74 -7.26 -6.08
N ALA A 122 0.52 -5.95 -6.05
CA ALA A 122 0.29 -5.12 -7.23
C ALA A 122 1.47 -5.13 -8.21
N PRO A 123 2.73 -4.81 -7.82
CA PRO A 123 3.87 -4.85 -8.73
C PRO A 123 4.18 -6.27 -9.22
N ILE A 124 3.90 -7.31 -8.41
CA ILE A 124 4.04 -8.71 -8.86
C ILE A 124 3.14 -9.00 -10.06
N PHE A 125 1.89 -8.53 -10.00
CA PHE A 125 0.95 -8.66 -11.09
C PHE A 125 1.29 -7.76 -12.28
N ARG A 126 1.71 -6.51 -12.03
CA ARG A 126 2.11 -5.58 -13.09
C ARG A 126 3.27 -6.12 -13.92
N VAL A 127 4.31 -6.69 -13.29
CA VAL A 127 5.43 -7.28 -14.04
C VAL A 127 4.98 -8.46 -14.92
N LEU A 128 4.02 -9.26 -14.47
CA LEU A 128 3.47 -10.34 -15.29
C LEU A 128 2.58 -9.82 -16.42
N GLU A 129 1.85 -8.74 -16.18
CA GLU A 129 1.07 -8.06 -17.21
C GLU A 129 1.98 -7.39 -18.25
N ASP A 130 3.02 -6.67 -17.84
CA ASP A 130 4.00 -6.06 -18.75
C ASP A 130 4.80 -7.14 -19.53
N ALA A 131 4.78 -8.39 -19.05
CA ALA A 131 5.32 -9.56 -19.73
C ALA A 131 4.30 -10.27 -20.64
N ASP A 132 3.11 -9.71 -20.85
CA ASP A 132 1.99 -10.28 -21.62
C ASP A 132 1.54 -11.66 -21.11
N PHE A 133 1.72 -11.97 -19.82
CA PHE A 133 1.33 -13.26 -19.27
C PHE A 133 -0.19 -13.49 -19.33
N PHE A 134 -0.97 -12.43 -19.12
CA PHE A 134 -2.42 -12.51 -19.00
C PHE A 134 -3.09 -12.36 -20.37
N PRO A 135 -4.13 -13.17 -20.68
CA PRO A 135 -4.84 -13.02 -21.94
C PRO A 135 -5.59 -11.69 -21.99
N SER A 136 -5.83 -11.19 -23.20
CA SER A 136 -6.58 -9.95 -23.53
C SER A 136 -8.02 -9.86 -22.98
N SER A 137 -8.52 -10.94 -22.39
CA SER A 137 -9.82 -10.95 -21.70
C SER A 137 -9.75 -10.40 -20.27
N ILE A 138 -8.56 -10.40 -19.64
CA ILE A 138 -8.37 -10.04 -18.22
C ILE A 138 -7.19 -9.10 -17.95
N ASP A 139 -6.32 -8.82 -18.92
CA ASP A 139 -5.19 -7.87 -18.83
C ASP A 139 -5.58 -6.48 -18.26
N TRP A 140 -6.70 -5.91 -18.72
CA TRP A 140 -7.22 -4.61 -18.26
C TRP A 140 -7.52 -4.58 -16.75
N LEU A 141 -7.73 -5.74 -16.11
CA LEU A 141 -7.92 -5.85 -14.66
C LEU A 141 -6.65 -5.49 -13.89
N LEU A 142 -5.49 -5.64 -14.53
CA LEU A 142 -4.16 -5.50 -13.95
C LEU A 142 -3.48 -4.18 -14.31
N ILE A 143 -4.16 -3.32 -15.07
CA ILE A 143 -3.76 -1.94 -15.33
C ILE A 143 -4.22 -1.00 -14.21
N SER A 144 -3.45 0.06 -13.96
CA SER A 144 -3.81 1.12 -13.01
C SER A 144 -4.93 2.03 -13.53
N PRO A 145 -5.90 2.44 -12.69
CA PRO A 145 -6.02 2.15 -11.26
C PRO A 145 -6.79 0.86 -10.94
N ILE A 146 -7.28 0.10 -11.94
CA ILE A 146 -8.18 -1.04 -11.76
C ILE A 146 -7.56 -2.15 -10.93
N ILE A 147 -6.25 -2.41 -11.09
CA ILE A 147 -5.53 -3.41 -10.29
C ILE A 147 -5.70 -3.17 -8.78
N HIS A 148 -5.63 -1.92 -8.34
CA HIS A 148 -5.78 -1.56 -6.93
C HIS A 148 -7.21 -1.81 -6.43
N LEU A 149 -8.23 -1.53 -7.26
CA LEU A 149 -9.64 -1.80 -6.92
C LEU A 149 -9.93 -3.31 -6.86
N HIS A 150 -9.36 -4.06 -7.79
CA HIS A 150 -9.46 -5.51 -7.82
C HIS A 150 -8.80 -6.14 -6.58
N LEU A 151 -7.56 -5.76 -6.27
CA LEU A 151 -6.86 -6.25 -5.09
C LEU A 151 -7.54 -5.81 -3.79
N ALA A 152 -8.09 -4.60 -3.73
CA ALA A 152 -8.90 -4.14 -2.59
C ALA A 152 -10.15 -5.01 -2.41
N THR A 153 -10.77 -5.49 -3.49
CA THR A 153 -11.93 -6.40 -3.42
C THR A 153 -11.55 -7.73 -2.78
N TRP A 154 -10.41 -8.31 -3.18
CA TRP A 154 -9.86 -9.50 -2.52
C TRP A 154 -9.55 -9.25 -1.04
N LEU A 155 -8.87 -8.15 -0.73
CA LEU A 155 -8.53 -7.75 0.63
C LEU A 155 -9.78 -7.66 1.51
N ILE A 156 -10.83 -6.99 1.04
CA ILE A 156 -12.10 -6.87 1.75
C ILE A 156 -12.75 -8.24 1.94
N ALA A 157 -12.78 -9.08 0.90
CA ALA A 157 -13.36 -10.43 0.98
C ALA A 157 -12.64 -11.30 2.01
N ILE A 158 -11.30 -11.32 1.99
CA ILE A 158 -10.48 -12.07 2.96
C ILE A 158 -10.67 -11.51 4.37
N GLY A 159 -10.68 -10.18 4.53
CA GLY A 159 -10.93 -9.54 5.82
C GLY A 159 -12.31 -9.89 6.38
N PHE A 160 -13.34 -9.87 5.54
CA PHE A 160 -14.72 -10.23 5.90
C PHE A 160 -14.84 -11.70 6.30
N VAL A 161 -14.31 -12.62 5.50
CA VAL A 161 -14.30 -14.06 5.82
C VAL A 161 -13.55 -14.32 7.13
N SER A 162 -12.40 -13.69 7.32
CA SER A 162 -11.60 -13.80 8.54
C SER A 162 -12.36 -13.27 9.76
N HIS A 163 -13.09 -12.15 9.62
CA HIS A 163 -13.96 -11.63 10.68
C HIS A 163 -15.11 -12.58 11.02
N LEU A 164 -15.82 -13.08 10.01
CA LEU A 164 -16.98 -13.96 10.22
C LEU A 164 -16.59 -15.26 10.94
N VAL A 165 -15.46 -15.86 10.55
CA VAL A 165 -14.98 -17.10 11.15
C VAL A 165 -14.34 -16.83 12.52
N GLY A 166 -13.55 -15.76 12.63
CA GLY A 166 -12.81 -15.38 13.84
C GLY A 166 -13.68 -14.95 15.01
N LYS A 167 -14.73 -14.15 14.76
CA LYS A 167 -15.57 -13.53 15.81
C LYS A 167 -16.09 -14.52 16.87
N LYS A 168 -16.36 -15.77 16.48
CA LYS A 168 -16.85 -16.83 17.38
C LYS A 168 -15.78 -17.40 18.33
N TRP A 169 -14.51 -17.19 18.03
CA TRP A 169 -13.38 -17.84 18.72
C TRP A 169 -12.35 -16.84 19.24
N ASP A 170 -12.37 -15.59 18.77
CA ASP A 170 -11.47 -14.53 19.22
C ASP A 170 -11.54 -14.28 20.75
N HIS A 171 -12.68 -14.57 21.38
CA HIS A 171 -12.87 -14.46 22.83
C HIS A 171 -12.54 -15.75 23.59
N VAL A 172 -12.30 -16.86 22.90
CA VAL A 172 -11.95 -18.16 23.49
C VAL A 172 -10.44 -18.20 23.63
N GLY A 173 -9.95 -17.92 24.83
CA GLY A 173 -8.51 -17.93 25.11
C GLY A 173 -7.88 -19.33 25.06
N GLY A 174 -6.55 -19.36 24.93
CA GLY A 174 -5.74 -20.58 24.99
C GLY A 174 -5.73 -21.38 23.68
N ASP A 175 -5.13 -22.57 23.76
CA ASP A 175 -4.88 -23.41 22.58
C ASP A 175 -6.16 -23.88 21.88
N LEU A 176 -7.27 -24.00 22.62
CA LEU A 176 -8.55 -24.44 22.05
C LEU A 176 -9.11 -23.42 21.05
N GLY A 177 -9.11 -22.13 21.40
CA GLY A 177 -9.56 -21.07 20.50
C GLY A 177 -8.65 -20.96 19.28
N GLU A 178 -7.33 -20.96 19.51
CA GLU A 178 -6.33 -20.91 18.44
C GLU A 178 -6.45 -22.09 17.46
N LEU A 179 -6.64 -23.31 17.96
CA LEU A 179 -6.85 -24.50 17.12
C LEU A 179 -8.12 -24.37 16.28
N ASN A 180 -9.22 -23.88 16.89
CA ASN A 180 -10.50 -23.69 16.24
C ASN A 180 -10.48 -22.62 15.14
N ILE A 181 -9.75 -21.52 15.37
CA ILE A 181 -9.51 -20.47 14.38
C ILE A 181 -8.73 -21.06 13.21
N ARG A 182 -7.62 -21.74 13.49
CA ARG A 182 -6.73 -22.30 12.48
C ARG A 182 -7.39 -23.35 11.59
N MET A 183 -8.06 -24.34 12.19
CA MET A 183 -8.71 -25.42 11.44
C MET A 183 -9.84 -24.93 10.52
N ARG A 184 -10.44 -23.77 10.82
CA ARG A 184 -11.53 -23.21 10.00
C ARG A 184 -11.03 -22.19 8.98
N ILE A 185 -10.10 -21.33 9.36
CA ILE A 185 -9.66 -20.22 8.49
C ILE A 185 -8.63 -20.71 7.47
N VAL A 186 -7.62 -21.47 7.88
CA VAL A 186 -6.52 -21.84 6.97
C VAL A 186 -7.02 -22.59 5.73
N PRO A 187 -7.91 -23.61 5.82
CA PRO A 187 -8.44 -24.25 4.63
C PRO A 187 -9.23 -23.29 3.71
N VAL A 188 -9.99 -22.35 4.30
CA VAL A 188 -10.74 -21.36 3.53
C VAL A 188 -9.81 -20.41 2.79
N LEU A 189 -8.73 -19.96 3.44
CA LEU A 189 -7.71 -19.12 2.80
C LEU A 189 -6.95 -19.87 1.71
N CYS A 190 -6.62 -21.16 1.92
CA CYS A 190 -6.02 -21.99 0.86
C CYS A 190 -6.98 -22.16 -0.33
N LEU A 191 -8.28 -22.39 -0.10
CA LEU A 191 -9.26 -22.47 -1.17
C LEU A 191 -9.40 -21.13 -1.91
N ALA A 192 -9.39 -20.01 -1.19
CA ALA A 192 -9.41 -18.68 -1.78
C ALA A 192 -8.15 -18.43 -2.63
N LEU A 193 -6.97 -18.86 -2.18
CA LEU A 193 -5.72 -18.72 -2.92
C LEU A 193 -5.74 -19.58 -4.19
N LEU A 194 -6.26 -20.81 -4.10
CA LEU A 194 -6.46 -21.68 -5.25
C LEU A 194 -7.47 -21.08 -6.24
N PHE A 195 -8.52 -20.45 -5.74
CA PHE A 195 -9.53 -19.77 -6.55
C PHE A 195 -8.93 -18.56 -7.29
N MET A 196 -8.14 -17.74 -6.60
CA MET A 196 -7.39 -16.63 -7.20
C MET A 196 -6.44 -17.14 -8.29
N TRP A 197 -5.68 -18.20 -8.01
CA TRP A 197 -4.81 -18.86 -8.98
C TRP A 197 -5.59 -19.34 -10.21
N ALA A 198 -6.75 -19.97 -10.01
CA ALA A 198 -7.55 -20.52 -11.08
C ALA A 198 -8.18 -19.45 -11.99
N ILE A 199 -8.49 -18.28 -11.47
CA ILE A 199 -9.12 -17.19 -12.24
C ILE A 199 -8.06 -16.30 -12.90
N LEU A 200 -7.00 -15.95 -12.18
CA LEU A 200 -6.03 -14.96 -12.67
C LEU A 200 -4.89 -15.63 -13.43
N PHE A 201 -4.26 -16.66 -12.87
CA PHE A 201 -3.02 -17.21 -13.45
C PHE A 201 -3.26 -18.31 -14.47
N ARG A 202 -4.21 -19.21 -14.19
CA ARG A 202 -4.47 -20.37 -15.05
C ARG A 202 -4.79 -20.02 -16.51
N PRO A 203 -5.55 -18.96 -16.83
CA PRO A 203 -5.81 -18.59 -18.22
C PRO A 203 -4.54 -18.33 -19.03
N GLY A 204 -3.49 -17.76 -18.42
CA GLY A 204 -2.24 -17.42 -19.11
C GLY A 204 -1.47 -18.64 -19.63
N TYR A 205 -1.62 -19.82 -19.00
CA TYR A 205 -0.90 -21.03 -19.46
C TYR A 205 -1.40 -21.57 -20.81
N ALA A 206 -2.59 -21.14 -21.26
CA ALA A 206 -3.12 -21.56 -22.55
C ALA A 206 -2.61 -20.70 -23.71
N GLU A 207 -2.18 -19.47 -23.43
CA GLU A 207 -1.65 -18.51 -24.42
C GLU A 207 -0.18 -18.77 -24.73
N HIS A 208 0.57 -19.27 -23.74
CA HIS A 208 2.03 -19.32 -23.79
C HIS A 208 2.56 -20.76 -23.81
N ASP A 209 3.52 -21.04 -24.69
CA ASP A 209 4.28 -22.30 -24.67
C ASP A 209 5.38 -22.22 -23.59
N MET A 210 4.99 -22.49 -22.35
CA MET A 210 5.82 -22.33 -21.15
C MET A 210 5.90 -23.60 -20.31
N GLY A 211 7.00 -23.75 -19.56
CA GLY A 211 7.11 -24.78 -18.54
C GLY A 211 6.18 -24.53 -17.35
N LEU A 212 5.95 -25.55 -16.52
CA LEU A 212 5.10 -25.46 -15.33
C LEU A 212 5.82 -25.74 -14.01
N ILE A 213 7.12 -26.04 -14.04
CA ILE A 213 7.85 -26.48 -12.86
C ILE A 213 7.89 -25.40 -11.77
N TRP A 214 8.18 -24.15 -12.14
CA TRP A 214 8.23 -23.03 -11.19
C TRP A 214 6.85 -22.55 -10.77
N VAL A 215 5.83 -22.72 -11.62
CA VAL A 215 4.42 -22.51 -11.26
C VAL A 215 4.01 -23.46 -10.14
N ILE A 216 4.31 -24.77 -10.28
CA ILE A 216 3.96 -25.78 -9.27
C ILE A 216 4.73 -25.54 -7.97
N ILE A 217 6.03 -25.24 -8.05
CA ILE A 217 6.85 -24.90 -6.88
C ILE A 217 6.31 -23.63 -6.20
N GLY A 218 6.01 -22.59 -6.97
CA GLY A 218 5.45 -21.33 -6.47
C GLY A 218 4.10 -21.53 -5.77
N LEU A 219 3.22 -22.36 -6.33
CA LEU A 219 1.95 -22.70 -5.70
C LEU A 219 2.15 -23.49 -4.39
N GLY A 220 3.09 -24.45 -4.37
CA GLY A 220 3.45 -25.20 -3.17
C GLY A 220 4.03 -24.30 -2.06
N ILE A 221 4.96 -23.41 -2.40
CA ILE A 221 5.52 -22.41 -1.48
C ILE A 221 4.46 -21.40 -1.05
N GLY A 222 3.55 -21.02 -1.94
CA GLY A 222 2.41 -20.14 -1.63
C GLY A 222 1.51 -20.72 -0.55
N PHE A 223 1.12 -21.99 -0.66
CA PHE A 223 0.38 -22.66 0.40
C PHE A 223 1.18 -22.80 1.70
N ALA A 224 2.45 -23.23 1.60
CA ALA A 224 3.31 -23.41 2.77
C ALA A 224 3.54 -22.09 3.53
N SER A 225 3.80 -21.01 2.81
CA SER A 225 4.02 -19.67 3.37
C SER A 225 2.76 -19.07 3.96
N LEU A 226 1.59 -19.27 3.35
CA LEU A 226 0.29 -18.90 3.92
C LEU A 226 0.06 -19.60 5.27
N ILE A 227 0.23 -20.93 5.31
CA ILE A 227 0.06 -21.72 6.53
C ILE A 227 1.05 -21.26 7.60
N PHE A 228 2.31 -21.08 7.22
CA PHE A 228 3.38 -20.62 8.11
C PHE A 228 3.10 -19.21 8.65
N ALA A 229 2.75 -18.25 7.79
CA ALA A 229 2.44 -16.88 8.20
C ALA A 229 1.26 -16.84 9.16
N PHE A 230 0.20 -17.63 8.91
CA PHE A 230 -0.93 -17.73 9.81
C PHE A 230 -0.53 -18.32 11.17
N HIS A 231 0.37 -19.31 11.18
CA HIS A 231 0.88 -19.92 12.41
C HIS A 231 1.80 -18.98 13.21
N ALA A 232 2.73 -18.31 12.53
CA ALA A 232 3.72 -17.41 13.12
C ALA A 232 3.09 -16.16 13.73
N THR A 233 1.89 -15.78 13.28
CA THR A 233 1.14 -14.62 13.75
C THR A 233 0.13 -14.97 14.84
N ARG A 234 0.40 -16.02 15.63
CA ARG A 234 -0.42 -16.36 16.81
C ARG A 234 -0.62 -15.12 17.70
N GLU A 235 -1.80 -15.01 18.32
CA GLU A 235 -2.22 -13.88 19.16
C GLU A 235 -2.44 -12.53 18.43
N TRP A 236 -2.26 -12.48 17.10
CA TRP A 236 -2.69 -11.31 16.32
C TRP A 236 -4.20 -11.34 16.09
N PRO A 237 -4.85 -10.19 15.86
CA PRO A 237 -6.26 -10.15 15.48
C PRO A 237 -6.52 -11.03 14.26
N THR A 238 -7.60 -11.82 14.29
CA THR A 238 -7.88 -12.81 13.24
C THR A 238 -8.00 -12.22 11.84
N ILE A 239 -8.57 -11.01 11.72
CA ILE A 239 -8.63 -10.26 10.46
C ILE A 239 -7.21 -10.01 9.94
N THR A 240 -6.33 -9.43 10.76
CA THR A 240 -4.95 -9.10 10.40
C THR A 240 -4.16 -10.34 9.96
N ARG A 241 -4.33 -11.45 10.68
CA ARG A 241 -3.67 -12.74 10.36
C ARG A 241 -4.12 -13.29 9.02
N GLY A 242 -5.43 -13.28 8.77
CA GLY A 242 -5.98 -13.77 7.51
C GLY A 242 -5.53 -12.93 6.32
N LEU A 243 -5.54 -11.60 6.46
CA LEU A 243 -5.03 -10.67 5.46
C LEU A 243 -3.55 -10.91 5.16
N LEU A 244 -2.70 -10.97 6.18
CA LEU A 244 -1.27 -11.18 6.00
C LEU A 244 -0.96 -12.55 5.38
N ALA A 245 -1.56 -13.62 5.91
CA ALA A 245 -1.30 -14.98 5.44
C ALA A 245 -1.69 -15.16 3.97
N PHE A 246 -2.85 -14.62 3.56
CA PHE A 246 -3.29 -14.69 2.18
C PHE A 246 -2.36 -13.91 1.26
N ALA A 247 -2.03 -12.66 1.60
CA ALA A 247 -1.15 -11.82 0.78
C ALA A 247 0.24 -12.45 0.61
N VAL A 248 0.84 -12.95 1.70
CA VAL A 248 2.15 -13.64 1.63
C VAL A 248 2.08 -14.86 0.70
N GLY A 249 1.05 -15.70 0.84
CA GLY A 249 0.85 -16.85 -0.04
C GLY A 249 0.70 -16.46 -1.51
N ALA A 250 -0.09 -15.42 -1.79
CA ALA A 250 -0.30 -14.89 -3.13
C ALA A 250 0.98 -14.31 -3.75
N CYS A 251 1.79 -13.59 -2.96
CA CYS A 251 3.08 -13.09 -3.41
C CYS A 251 4.01 -14.23 -3.84
N PHE A 252 4.11 -15.31 -3.05
CA PHE A 252 4.95 -16.45 -3.43
C PHE A 252 4.43 -17.21 -4.65
N VAL A 253 3.11 -17.28 -4.85
CA VAL A 253 2.54 -17.78 -6.11
C VAL A 253 3.00 -16.92 -7.28
N GLY A 254 2.86 -15.59 -7.20
CA GLY A 254 3.28 -14.69 -8.27
C GLY A 254 4.80 -14.70 -8.53
N LEU A 255 5.62 -14.76 -7.48
CA LEU A 255 7.09 -14.91 -7.62
C LEU A 255 7.48 -16.24 -8.29
N GLY A 256 6.70 -17.30 -8.10
CA GLY A 256 6.87 -18.54 -8.85
C GLY A 256 6.63 -18.36 -10.36
N HIS A 257 5.72 -17.46 -10.74
CA HIS A 257 5.49 -17.11 -12.15
C HIS A 257 6.60 -16.22 -12.70
N TRP A 258 7.16 -15.31 -11.89
CA TRP A 258 8.38 -14.58 -12.28
C TRP A 258 9.54 -15.54 -12.54
N ALA A 259 9.73 -16.54 -11.67
CA ALA A 259 10.76 -17.56 -11.88
C ALA A 259 10.47 -18.41 -13.13
N GLN A 260 9.20 -18.65 -13.46
CA GLN A 260 8.82 -19.35 -14.68
C GLN A 260 9.09 -18.52 -15.94
N LEU A 261 8.76 -17.22 -15.91
CA LEU A 261 9.09 -16.27 -16.98
C LEU A 261 10.61 -16.21 -17.22
N ALA A 262 11.40 -16.16 -16.14
CA ALA A 262 12.86 -16.17 -16.23
C ALA A 262 13.42 -17.49 -16.79
N ALA A 263 12.76 -18.63 -16.53
CA ALA A 263 13.22 -19.94 -16.95
C ALA A 263 12.80 -20.30 -18.38
N THR A 264 11.58 -19.96 -18.77
CA THR A 264 11.03 -20.15 -20.12
C THR A 264 10.29 -18.89 -20.53
N PRO A 265 11.00 -17.87 -21.02
CA PRO A 265 10.36 -16.65 -21.50
C PRO A 265 9.54 -16.95 -22.76
N TRP A 266 8.45 -16.22 -22.95
CA TRP A 266 7.57 -16.32 -24.12
C TRP A 266 7.62 -15.02 -24.94
N LEU A 267 7.12 -15.10 -26.18
CA LEU A 267 7.07 -13.98 -27.09
C LEU A 267 5.98 -12.99 -26.63
N GLN A 268 6.35 -11.74 -26.44
CA GLN A 268 5.43 -10.65 -26.12
C GLN A 268 4.62 -10.22 -27.35
N GLU A 269 3.47 -9.57 -27.16
CA GLU A 269 2.64 -9.03 -28.25
C GLU A 269 3.40 -8.04 -29.13
N SER A 270 4.38 -7.35 -28.55
CA SER A 270 5.31 -6.47 -29.26
C SER A 270 6.23 -7.19 -30.26
N GLY A 271 6.23 -8.53 -30.26
CA GLY A 271 7.11 -9.38 -31.08
C GLY A 271 8.54 -9.48 -30.53
N ARG A 272 8.78 -8.99 -29.31
CA ARG A 272 10.08 -9.07 -28.62
C ARG A 272 10.08 -10.20 -27.61
N MET A 273 11.26 -10.80 -27.41
CA MET A 273 11.49 -11.65 -26.25
C MET A 273 11.90 -10.78 -25.07
N PRO A 274 11.53 -11.16 -23.83
CA PRO A 274 12.05 -10.51 -22.63
C PRO A 274 13.57 -10.44 -22.65
N ASN A 275 14.12 -9.32 -22.16
CA ASN A 275 15.56 -9.13 -22.03
C ASN A 275 16.17 -10.18 -21.07
N ASP A 276 17.48 -10.40 -21.19
CA ASP A 276 18.22 -11.24 -20.25
C ASP A 276 18.01 -10.79 -18.80
N VAL A 277 17.85 -11.75 -17.89
CA VAL A 277 17.60 -11.46 -16.49
C VAL A 277 18.88 -10.94 -15.83
N VAL A 278 18.87 -9.67 -15.42
CA VAL A 278 19.98 -9.01 -14.74
C VAL A 278 19.61 -8.67 -13.29
N PHE A 279 20.45 -9.07 -12.33
CA PHE A 279 20.15 -8.94 -10.89
C PHE A 279 20.75 -7.71 -10.20
N TRP A 280 21.73 -7.03 -10.80
CA TRP A 280 22.34 -5.85 -10.16
C TRP A 280 21.35 -4.69 -9.91
N PRO A 281 20.32 -4.42 -10.74
CA PRO A 281 19.35 -3.36 -10.46
C PRO A 281 18.65 -3.56 -9.12
N ALA A 282 18.32 -4.80 -8.77
CA ALA A 282 17.68 -5.12 -7.49
C ALA A 282 18.57 -4.74 -6.29
N LEU A 283 19.90 -4.79 -6.42
CA LEU A 283 20.81 -4.36 -5.34
C LEU A 283 20.75 -2.85 -5.10
N ILE A 284 20.50 -2.05 -6.14
CA ILE A 284 20.32 -0.60 -6.02
C ILE A 284 18.90 -0.29 -5.53
N VAL A 285 17.91 -0.77 -6.28
CA VAL A 285 16.49 -0.45 -6.09
C VAL A 285 15.95 -0.96 -4.77
N LEU A 286 16.37 -2.15 -4.30
CA LEU A 286 15.92 -2.71 -3.02
C LEU A 286 16.98 -2.58 -1.93
N GLY A 287 18.27 -2.71 -2.29
CA GLY A 287 19.35 -2.71 -1.32
C GLY A 287 19.61 -1.36 -0.67
N ILE A 288 19.64 -0.26 -1.43
CA ILE A 288 19.85 1.09 -0.86
C ILE A 288 18.66 1.49 0.04
N PRO A 289 17.39 1.39 -0.40
CA PRO A 289 16.24 1.68 0.47
C PRO A 289 16.20 0.76 1.70
N GLY A 290 16.53 -0.52 1.54
CA GLY A 290 16.62 -1.48 2.63
C GLY A 290 17.68 -1.11 3.66
N LEU A 291 18.86 -0.64 3.23
CA LEU A 291 19.92 -0.15 4.12
C LEU A 291 19.43 1.09 4.90
N ILE A 292 18.82 2.05 4.22
CA ILE A 292 18.28 3.27 4.85
C ILE A 292 17.22 2.90 5.89
N CYS A 293 16.29 2.01 5.55
CA CYS A 293 15.29 1.50 6.49
C CYS A 293 15.93 0.79 7.70
N SER A 294 17.01 0.03 7.48
CA SER A 294 17.77 -0.60 8.57
C SER A 294 18.39 0.43 9.52
N VAL A 295 18.93 1.52 8.98
CA VAL A 295 19.47 2.63 9.77
C VAL A 295 18.36 3.31 10.59
N LEU A 296 17.25 3.68 9.95
CA LEU A 296 16.10 4.30 10.62
C LEU A 296 15.54 3.40 11.73
N TYR A 297 15.38 2.10 11.45
CA TYR A 297 14.94 1.13 12.45
C TYR A 297 15.90 1.05 13.64
N ARG A 298 17.22 1.03 13.39
CA ARG A 298 18.22 1.01 14.46
C ARG A 298 18.18 2.28 15.32
N MET A 299 17.89 3.44 14.73
CA MET A 299 17.76 4.71 15.44
C MET A 299 16.53 4.75 16.36
N GLY A 300 15.43 4.10 15.97
CA GLY A 300 14.15 4.18 16.68
C GLY A 300 13.77 2.99 17.56
N LYS A 301 14.38 1.81 17.38
CA LYS A 301 13.91 0.55 17.98
C LYS A 301 13.81 0.57 19.51
N ASP A 302 14.72 1.26 20.19
CA ASP A 302 14.82 1.23 21.65
C ASP A 302 13.73 2.12 22.26
N ASP A 303 13.51 3.30 21.67
CA ASP A 303 12.45 4.22 22.06
C ASP A 303 11.07 3.64 21.73
N ALA A 304 10.93 2.94 20.59
CA ALA A 304 9.71 2.21 20.25
C ALA A 304 9.38 1.11 21.28
N ARG A 305 10.39 0.37 21.75
CA ARG A 305 10.21 -0.64 22.81
C ARG A 305 9.84 0.00 24.15
N GLN A 306 10.53 1.07 24.53
CA GLN A 306 10.22 1.79 25.78
C GLN A 306 8.81 2.35 25.76
N LEU A 307 8.40 2.98 24.66
CA LEU A 307 7.05 3.53 24.52
C LEU A 307 5.99 2.42 24.60
N LYS A 308 6.24 1.27 23.98
CA LYS A 308 5.33 0.11 24.07
C LYS A 308 5.17 -0.40 25.52
N LEU A 309 6.22 -0.35 26.34
CA LEU A 309 6.13 -0.72 27.76
C LEU A 309 5.27 0.25 28.58
N THR A 310 5.14 1.51 28.12
CA THR A 310 4.27 2.50 28.76
C THR A 310 2.79 2.38 28.35
N GLY A 311 2.46 1.50 27.39
CA GLY A 311 1.10 1.34 26.89
C GLY A 311 0.66 2.39 25.86
N PHE A 312 1.56 3.31 25.49
CA PHE A 312 1.30 4.34 24.48
C PHE A 312 1.78 3.92 23.09
N GLU A 313 1.24 4.59 22.08
CA GLU A 313 1.56 4.39 20.67
C GLU A 313 2.27 5.63 20.11
N ALA A 314 3.28 5.40 19.27
CA ALA A 314 4.14 6.48 18.79
C ALA A 314 3.35 7.49 17.93
N GLY A 315 3.41 8.77 18.31
CA GLY A 315 2.73 9.86 17.62
C GLY A 315 1.21 9.89 17.76
N VAL A 316 0.62 9.03 18.60
CA VAL A 316 -0.83 9.01 18.83
C VAL A 316 -1.15 9.46 20.25
N LEU A 317 -2.01 10.47 20.38
CA LEU A 317 -2.45 11.00 21.66
C LEU A 317 -3.34 10.01 22.43
N PRO A 318 -3.40 10.11 23.77
CA PRO A 318 -4.30 9.30 24.59
C PRO A 318 -5.77 9.49 24.21
N GLU A 319 -6.61 8.51 24.55
CA GLU A 319 -8.03 8.58 24.25
C GLU A 319 -8.69 9.77 24.96
N GLY A 320 -9.53 10.52 24.25
CA GLY A 320 -10.21 11.70 24.78
C GLY A 320 -9.38 12.99 24.76
N VAL A 321 -8.09 12.95 24.44
CA VAL A 321 -7.21 14.13 24.38
C VAL A 321 -7.20 14.74 22.97
N THR A 322 -7.36 16.07 22.87
CA THR A 322 -7.28 16.79 21.59
C THR A 322 -5.87 17.27 21.29
N ILE A 323 -5.55 17.47 20.01
CA ILE A 323 -4.28 18.11 19.62
C ILE A 323 -4.18 19.52 20.23
N LYS A 324 -5.27 20.28 20.21
CA LYS A 324 -5.29 21.64 20.75
C LYS A 324 -4.96 21.70 22.23
N SER A 325 -5.49 20.78 23.05
CA SER A 325 -5.14 20.69 24.46
C SER A 325 -3.68 20.28 24.67
N TRP A 326 -3.16 19.39 23.82
CA TRP A 326 -1.76 18.96 23.88
C TRP A 326 -0.79 20.12 23.61
N GLU A 327 -1.06 20.92 22.58
CA GLU A 327 -0.26 22.08 22.22
C GLU A 327 -0.36 23.21 23.24
N THR A 328 -1.54 23.41 23.84
CA THR A 328 -1.75 24.43 24.88
C THR A 328 -0.91 24.14 26.12
N GLU A 329 -0.79 22.86 26.48
CA GLU A 329 -0.10 22.39 27.68
C GLU A 329 1.34 21.88 27.39
N GLU A 330 2.02 22.46 26.38
CA GLU A 330 3.35 22.04 25.89
C GLU A 330 4.36 21.75 27.02
N LYS A 331 4.42 22.63 28.03
CA LYS A 331 5.35 22.50 29.17
C LYS A 331 5.03 21.31 30.07
N VAL A 332 3.76 20.94 30.19
CA VAL A 332 3.28 19.83 31.00
C VAL A 332 3.52 18.52 30.26
N VAL A 333 3.16 18.47 28.97
CA VAL A 333 3.29 17.28 28.12
C VAL A 333 4.72 16.99 27.67
N ALA A 334 5.66 17.94 27.78
CA ALA A 334 7.08 17.71 27.48
C ALA A 334 7.72 16.56 28.29
N LYS A 335 7.14 16.21 29.44
CA LYS A 335 7.57 15.05 30.25
C LYS A 335 6.81 13.76 29.96
N HIS A 336 5.80 13.83 29.09
CA HIS A 336 4.99 12.68 28.73
C HIS A 336 5.80 11.72 27.82
N PRO A 337 5.70 10.39 28.01
CA PRO A 337 6.42 9.42 27.18
C PRO A 337 6.21 9.59 25.68
N ILE A 338 4.98 9.94 25.26
CA ILE A 338 4.67 10.28 23.85
C ILE A 338 5.60 11.37 23.34
N GLU A 339 5.78 12.47 24.07
CA GLU A 339 6.58 13.59 23.57
C GLU A 339 8.09 13.29 23.59
N GLN A 340 8.53 12.51 24.58
CA GLN A 340 9.95 12.17 24.73
C GLN A 340 10.43 11.11 23.73
N LEU A 341 9.57 10.14 23.38
CA LEU A 341 9.99 8.93 22.67
C LEU A 341 9.40 8.85 21.26
N SER A 342 8.27 9.51 20.95
CA SER A 342 7.56 9.28 19.68
C SER A 342 8.41 9.59 18.47
N ASN A 343 9.19 10.67 18.47
CA ASN A 343 9.90 11.08 17.25
C ASN A 343 10.86 9.98 16.77
N LYS A 344 11.69 9.46 17.68
CA LYS A 344 12.59 8.34 17.34
C LYS A 344 11.84 7.03 17.19
N ALA A 345 10.86 6.73 18.04
CA ALA A 345 10.06 5.51 17.94
C ALA A 345 9.41 5.36 16.56
N LEU A 346 8.93 6.46 15.97
CA LEU A 346 8.30 6.49 14.66
C LEU A 346 9.25 6.11 13.52
N LEU A 347 10.55 6.40 13.63
CA LEU A 347 11.55 5.97 12.64
C LEU A 347 11.64 4.45 12.52
N ALA A 348 11.29 3.71 13.58
CA ALA A 348 11.25 2.26 13.59
C ALA A 348 9.86 1.68 13.31
N SER A 349 8.85 2.53 13.11
CA SER A 349 7.48 2.07 12.83
C SER A 349 7.36 1.53 11.40
N PRO A 350 6.57 0.45 11.17
CA PRO A 350 6.28 -0.02 9.82
C PRO A 350 5.68 1.06 8.91
N LEU A 351 4.96 2.03 9.48
CA LEU A 351 4.40 3.17 8.74
C LEU A 351 5.50 3.98 8.04
N VAL A 352 6.48 4.48 8.79
CA VAL A 352 7.57 5.30 8.24
C VAL A 352 8.47 4.46 7.35
N LEU A 353 8.84 3.26 7.79
CA LEU A 353 9.74 2.40 7.03
C LEU A 353 9.17 2.02 5.67
N ALA A 354 7.88 1.68 5.59
CA ALA A 354 7.25 1.34 4.33
C ALA A 354 7.20 2.56 3.40
N MET A 355 6.77 3.72 3.90
CA MET A 355 6.72 4.95 3.10
C MET A 355 8.08 5.31 2.50
N VAL A 356 9.13 5.29 3.34
CA VAL A 356 10.51 5.56 2.93
C VAL A 356 10.97 4.52 1.91
N PHE A 357 10.71 3.25 2.17
CA PHE A 357 11.10 2.17 1.26
C PHE A 357 10.47 2.34 -0.11
N GLY A 358 9.14 2.45 -0.20
CA GLY A 358 8.43 2.57 -1.47
C GLY A 358 8.88 3.77 -2.29
N GLN A 359 8.86 4.98 -1.71
CA GLN A 359 9.23 6.18 -2.46
C GLN A 359 10.69 6.22 -2.91
N LEU A 360 11.60 5.59 -2.16
CA LEU A 360 12.98 5.43 -2.61
C LEU A 360 13.10 4.34 -3.69
N CYS A 361 12.38 3.22 -3.55
CA CYS A 361 12.32 2.19 -4.58
C CYS A 361 11.84 2.78 -5.92
N ASP A 362 10.77 3.59 -5.92
CA ASP A 362 10.31 4.33 -7.09
C ASP A 362 11.41 5.20 -7.69
N GLY A 363 12.01 6.10 -6.88
CA GLY A 363 13.08 6.98 -7.35
C GLY A 363 14.27 6.24 -7.96
N PHE A 364 14.74 5.17 -7.32
CA PHE A 364 15.85 4.36 -7.82
C PHE A 364 15.45 3.46 -9.00
N ALA A 365 14.21 2.94 -9.03
CA ALA A 365 13.71 2.13 -10.14
C ALA A 365 13.59 2.97 -11.41
N THR A 366 13.02 4.17 -11.32
CA THR A 366 12.95 5.13 -12.44
C THR A 366 14.34 5.53 -12.91
N MET A 367 15.25 5.86 -12.00
CA MET A 367 16.63 6.18 -12.36
C MET A 367 17.31 5.03 -13.10
N VAL A 368 17.26 3.82 -12.55
CA VAL A 368 17.91 2.66 -13.19
C VAL A 368 17.23 2.31 -14.51
N GLY A 369 15.90 2.33 -14.56
CA GLY A 369 15.12 2.02 -15.76
C GLY A 369 15.43 2.96 -16.92
N ILE A 370 15.41 4.26 -16.68
CA ILE A 370 15.62 5.27 -17.72
C ILE A 370 17.11 5.35 -18.10
N ASP A 371 18.00 5.61 -17.13
CA ASP A 371 19.42 5.87 -17.43
C ASP A 371 20.18 4.61 -17.93
N TYR A 372 19.69 3.38 -17.67
CA TYR A 372 20.42 2.14 -18.01
C TYR A 372 19.65 1.12 -18.85
N PHE A 373 18.31 1.14 -18.88
CA PHE A 373 17.50 0.14 -19.58
C PHE A 373 16.63 0.73 -20.70
N GLY A 374 16.71 2.04 -20.95
CA GLY A 374 16.02 2.71 -22.06
C GLY A 374 14.50 2.78 -21.89
N TYR A 375 14.01 2.76 -20.64
CA TYR A 375 12.61 3.04 -20.33
C TYR A 375 12.30 4.55 -20.45
N SER A 376 11.03 4.88 -20.61
CA SER A 376 10.51 6.25 -20.63
C SER A 376 9.61 6.53 -19.41
N GLU A 377 9.51 7.80 -19.02
CA GLU A 377 8.59 8.24 -17.97
C GLU A 377 7.20 8.56 -18.56
N LYS A 378 6.15 8.00 -17.96
CA LYS A 378 4.75 8.18 -18.40
C LYS A 378 4.10 9.43 -17.77
N HIS A 379 4.63 9.93 -16.66
CA HIS A 379 4.05 11.06 -15.92
C HIS A 379 4.65 12.41 -16.31
N PRO A 380 3.83 13.42 -16.73
CA PRO A 380 4.33 14.71 -17.19
C PRO A 380 5.18 15.49 -16.18
N LEU A 381 4.88 15.36 -14.89
CA LEU A 381 5.62 16.08 -13.85
C LEU A 381 6.99 15.43 -13.59
N SER A 382 7.05 14.09 -13.56
CA SER A 382 8.29 13.35 -13.40
C SER A 382 9.20 13.55 -14.62
N ASP A 383 8.63 13.48 -15.83
CA ASP A 383 9.34 13.70 -17.09
C ASP A 383 9.99 15.10 -17.14
N ALA A 384 9.29 16.14 -16.69
CA ALA A 384 9.87 17.49 -16.59
C ALA A 384 11.10 17.57 -15.67
N VAL A 385 11.12 16.82 -14.55
CA VAL A 385 12.28 16.77 -13.65
C VAL A 385 13.45 16.03 -14.31
N ILE A 386 13.16 14.95 -15.03
CA ILE A 386 14.16 14.13 -15.73
C ILE A 386 14.80 14.94 -16.85
N GLN A 387 14.01 15.61 -17.69
CA GLN A 387 14.52 16.47 -18.78
C GLN A 387 15.42 17.60 -18.26
N TYR A 388 15.06 18.21 -17.12
CA TYR A 388 15.92 19.19 -16.47
C TYR A 388 17.24 18.57 -15.99
N GLY A 389 17.18 17.35 -15.44
CA GLY A 389 18.35 16.55 -15.10
C GLY A 389 19.25 16.27 -16.30
N GLY A 390 18.66 15.92 -17.46
CA GLY A 390 19.38 15.69 -18.72
C GLY A 390 20.13 16.93 -19.19
N GLY A 391 19.50 18.11 -19.10
CA GLY A 391 20.18 19.38 -19.39
C GLY A 391 21.38 19.66 -18.47
N ILE A 392 21.37 19.18 -17.23
CA ILE A 392 22.55 19.24 -16.34
C ILE A 392 23.60 18.23 -16.77
N SER A 393 23.21 16.99 -17.06
CA SER A 393 24.10 15.92 -17.54
C SER A 393 24.86 16.37 -18.80
N ASP A 394 24.16 16.95 -19.77
CA ASP A 394 24.74 17.47 -21.01
C ASP A 394 25.80 18.55 -20.75
N ASN A 395 25.50 19.48 -19.84
CA ASN A 395 26.43 20.54 -19.44
C ASN A 395 27.67 19.99 -18.71
N MET A 396 27.54 18.86 -18.02
CA MET A 396 28.62 18.20 -17.28
C MET A 396 29.37 17.14 -18.12
N GLY A 397 28.87 16.81 -19.32
CA GLY A 397 29.41 15.78 -20.19
C GLY A 397 29.16 14.34 -19.69
N TRP A 398 28.06 14.11 -18.99
CA TRP A 398 27.65 12.77 -18.52
C TRP A 398 26.76 12.08 -19.55
N ASP A 399 27.02 10.80 -19.82
CA ASP A 399 26.25 9.97 -20.73
C ASP A 399 25.08 9.29 -20.01
N VAL A 400 24.15 10.10 -19.48
CA VAL A 400 22.92 9.66 -18.79
C VAL A 400 21.76 10.60 -19.10
N GLU A 401 20.55 10.06 -19.22
CA GLU A 401 19.35 10.82 -19.61
C GLU A 401 18.87 11.82 -18.54
N GLY A 402 19.30 11.65 -17.28
CA GLY A 402 19.09 12.63 -16.22
C GLY A 402 18.15 12.16 -15.11
N ALA A 403 17.73 10.89 -15.12
CA ALA A 403 16.82 10.35 -14.12
C ALA A 403 17.43 10.26 -12.70
N TRP A 404 18.76 10.35 -12.59
CA TRP A 404 19.45 10.56 -11.31
C TRP A 404 18.92 11.77 -10.50
N LEU A 405 18.51 12.85 -11.18
CA LEU A 405 17.95 14.02 -10.50
C LEU A 405 16.59 13.70 -9.88
N PHE A 406 15.76 12.92 -10.57
CA PHE A 406 14.47 12.47 -10.06
C PHE A 406 14.64 11.65 -8.78
N ALA A 407 15.61 10.73 -8.74
CA ALA A 407 15.92 9.96 -7.53
C ALA A 407 16.31 10.86 -6.34
N ILE A 408 17.12 11.90 -6.57
CA ILE A 408 17.49 12.88 -5.53
C ILE A 408 16.27 13.67 -5.05
N VAL A 409 15.45 14.18 -5.97
CA VAL A 409 14.23 14.93 -5.63
C VAL A 409 13.29 14.06 -4.81
N LYS A 410 13.08 12.79 -5.20
CA LYS A 410 12.30 11.81 -4.44
C LYS A 410 12.87 11.55 -3.05
N ALA A 411 14.20 11.39 -2.93
CA ALA A 411 14.86 11.18 -1.64
C ALA A 411 14.69 12.38 -0.69
N VAL A 412 14.82 13.61 -1.20
CA VAL A 412 14.60 14.84 -0.42
C VAL A 412 13.13 14.98 -0.02
N LEU A 413 12.20 14.69 -0.94
CA LEU A 413 10.77 14.74 -0.69
C LEU A 413 10.36 13.76 0.41
N VAL A 414 10.77 12.48 0.30
CA VAL A 414 10.42 11.48 1.31
C VAL A 414 11.11 11.75 2.65
N GLY A 415 12.33 12.29 2.64
CA GLY A 415 13.00 12.76 3.86
C GLY A 415 12.22 13.89 4.55
N THR A 416 11.72 14.85 3.78
CA THR A 416 10.90 15.97 4.29
C THR A 416 9.56 15.48 4.83
N ILE A 417 8.86 14.62 4.09
CA ILE A 417 7.59 14.01 4.53
C ILE A 417 7.82 13.21 5.81
N THR A 418 8.90 12.43 5.88
CA THR A 418 9.26 11.64 7.07
C THR A 418 9.50 12.56 8.27
N TYR A 419 10.25 13.65 8.10
CA TYR A 419 10.47 14.63 9.17
C TYR A 419 9.15 15.20 9.70
N ILE A 420 8.27 15.68 8.80
CA ILE A 420 6.96 16.21 9.18
C ILE A 420 6.12 15.14 9.89
N PHE A 421 6.08 13.93 9.35
CA PHE A 421 5.28 12.84 9.88
C PHE A 421 5.73 12.36 11.27
N VAL A 422 7.03 12.47 11.56
CA VAL A 422 7.63 12.10 12.83
C VAL A 422 7.34 13.15 13.91
N GLU A 423 7.31 14.43 13.55
CA GLU A 423 6.97 15.53 14.46
C GLU A 423 5.46 15.61 14.74
N MET A 424 4.62 15.23 13.77
CA MET A 424 3.17 15.30 13.92
C MET A 424 2.63 14.38 15.02
N ARG A 425 1.74 14.91 15.86
CA ARG A 425 0.88 14.17 16.77
C ARG A 425 -0.53 14.06 16.20
N VAL A 426 -1.15 12.90 16.32
CA VAL A 426 -2.52 12.67 15.85
C VAL A 426 -3.43 12.27 17.00
N GLU A 427 -4.70 12.66 16.92
CA GLU A 427 -5.70 12.19 17.88
C GLU A 427 -5.91 10.68 17.73
N ASN A 428 -6.33 10.01 18.80
CA ASN A 428 -6.60 8.56 18.76
C ASN A 428 -7.60 8.17 17.64
N ARG A 429 -8.59 9.02 17.37
CA ARG A 429 -9.56 8.84 16.29
C ARG A 429 -8.98 8.97 14.87
N GLN A 430 -7.76 9.47 14.71
CA GLN A 430 -7.10 9.70 13.42
C GLN A 430 -6.11 8.58 13.06
N LYS A 431 -6.02 7.49 13.84
CA LYS A 431 -5.16 6.34 13.55
C LYS A 431 -5.37 5.76 12.15
N HIS A 432 -6.62 5.51 11.77
CA HIS A 432 -6.96 5.00 10.43
C HIS A 432 -6.60 5.99 9.32
N LEU A 433 -6.78 7.30 9.55
CA LEU A 433 -6.41 8.33 8.59
C LEU A 433 -4.90 8.29 8.35
N ARG A 434 -4.12 8.25 9.42
CA ARG A 434 -2.66 8.15 9.36
C ARG A 434 -2.21 6.92 8.57
N LEU A 435 -2.76 5.75 8.90
CA LEU A 435 -2.45 4.50 8.21
C LEU A 435 -2.78 4.57 6.71
N LEU A 436 -3.94 5.11 6.35
CA LEU A 436 -4.38 5.19 4.96
C LEU A 436 -3.63 6.23 4.13
N ILE A 437 -3.20 7.35 4.73
CA ILE A 437 -2.30 8.30 4.05
C ILE A 437 -0.98 7.62 3.72
N VAL A 438 -0.38 6.91 4.69
CA VAL A 438 0.87 6.18 4.44
C VAL A 438 0.69 5.12 3.37
N LEU A 439 -0.41 4.36 3.41
CA LEU A 439 -0.72 3.35 2.40
C LEU A 439 -0.88 3.98 1.00
N ALA A 440 -1.54 5.13 0.90
CA ALA A 440 -1.68 5.87 -0.36
C ALA A 440 -0.32 6.33 -0.89
N VAL A 441 0.55 6.88 -0.03
CA VAL A 441 1.93 7.25 -0.42
C VAL A 441 2.75 6.03 -0.83
N LEU A 442 2.56 4.89 -0.15
CA LEU A 442 3.24 3.64 -0.50
C LEU A 442 2.81 3.12 -1.86
N ILE A 443 1.50 3.08 -2.13
CA ILE A 443 0.91 2.66 -3.41
C ILE A 443 1.36 3.55 -4.56
N VAL A 444 1.56 4.85 -4.32
CA VAL A 444 2.07 5.76 -5.35
C VAL A 444 3.57 5.55 -5.62
N GLY A 445 4.29 4.88 -4.72
CA GLY A 445 5.74 4.61 -4.87
C GLY A 445 6.10 3.14 -5.14
N LEU A 446 5.14 2.23 -5.30
CA LEU A 446 5.36 0.82 -5.61
C LEU A 446 4.39 0.40 -6.70
#